data_AF-A0A6V7J902-F1
#
_entry.id   AF-A0A6V7J902-F1
#
_cell.length_a   1.000
_cell.length_b   1.000
_cell.length_c   1.000
_cell.angle_alpha   90.00
_cell.angle_beta   90.00
_cell.angle_gamma   90.00
#
_symmetry.space_group_name_H-M   'P 1'
#
loop_
_entity.id
_entity.type
_entity.pdbx_description
1 polymer ?
#
loop_
_entity_poly.entity_id
_entity_poly.type
_entity_poly.pdbx_seq_one_letter_code
_entity_poly.pdbx_strand_id
1 'polypeptide(L)'
;CDLSLTSNRELLKLTKLETLTMYRPPCCWRYGYDLSGFRNLKKLKCNRVTDEPVMSLLEMAPELELLNLGEANITQRLLRKAHEVIRRRSNGIHLTIVVPRAIFGQWKKPDGECENLSIVNSCWYHEGSL
;
A
#
# COMPACT_ATOMS: atom_id res chain seq x y z
N CYS A 1 -16.66 17.78 8.41
CA CYS A 1 -16.67 16.31 8.31
C CYS A 1 -15.83 15.74 9.44
N ASP A 2 -16.45 15.58 10.61
CA ASP A 2 -15.78 15.19 11.87
C ASP A 2 -15.60 13.67 12.08
N LEU A 3 -15.84 12.86 11.04
CA LEU A 3 -15.77 11.40 11.15
C LEU A 3 -14.38 10.82 10.83
N SER A 4 -13.38 11.63 10.50
CA SER A 4 -12.12 11.13 9.89
C SER A 4 -10.96 10.86 10.86
N LEU A 5 -10.92 11.50 12.04
CA LEU A 5 -9.82 11.33 13.01
C LEU A 5 -10.17 10.34 14.13
N THR A 6 -11.44 10.29 14.54
CA THR A 6 -11.94 9.41 15.59
C THR A 6 -12.02 7.95 15.14
N SER A 7 -12.50 7.68 13.92
CA SER A 7 -12.61 6.29 13.42
C SER A 7 -11.25 5.62 13.14
N ASN A 8 -10.23 6.37 12.72
CA ASN A 8 -8.88 5.81 12.55
C ASN A 8 -8.22 5.47 13.89
N ARG A 9 -8.36 6.31 14.92
CA ARG A 9 -7.79 6.04 16.24
C ARG A 9 -8.28 4.73 16.85
N GLU A 10 -9.55 4.39 16.66
CA GLU A 10 -10.10 3.12 17.14
C GLU A 10 -9.58 1.92 16.33
N LEU A 11 -9.40 2.07 15.01
CA LEU A 11 -8.79 1.03 14.17
C LEU A 11 -7.32 0.79 14.52
N LEU A 12 -6.57 1.83 14.90
CA LEU A 12 -5.19 1.70 15.38
C LEU A 12 -5.07 0.94 16.70
N LYS A 13 -6.14 0.84 17.50
CA LYS A 13 -6.17 0.00 18.71
C LYS A 13 -6.26 -1.49 18.38
N LEU A 14 -6.64 -1.85 17.14
CA LEU A 14 -6.67 -3.22 16.68
C LEU A 14 -5.24 -3.69 16.36
N THR A 15 -4.45 -3.90 17.40
CA THR A 15 -3.04 -4.30 17.30
C THR A 15 -2.83 -5.61 16.56
N LYS A 16 -3.88 -6.42 16.37
CA LYS A 16 -3.84 -7.69 15.61
C LYS A 16 -4.41 -7.57 14.19
N LEU A 17 -4.69 -6.35 13.71
CA LEU A 17 -5.28 -6.18 12.38
C LEU A 17 -4.27 -6.53 11.29
N GLU A 18 -4.48 -7.67 10.63
CA GLU A 18 -3.61 -8.13 9.54
C GLU A 18 -4.14 -7.77 8.15
N THR A 19 -5.45 -7.53 8.03
CA THR A 19 -6.10 -7.20 6.76
C THR A 19 -6.99 -5.98 6.92
N LEU A 20 -6.81 -5.00 6.03
CA LEU A 20 -7.61 -3.79 5.97
C LEU A 20 -8.05 -3.54 4.53
N THR A 21 -9.34 -3.33 4.34
CA THR A 21 -9.91 -2.96 3.05
C THR A 21 -10.69 -1.67 3.19
N MET A 22 -10.36 -0.67 2.38
CA MET A 22 -10.97 0.65 2.40
C MET A 22 -11.49 1.01 1.01
N TYR A 23 -12.82 1.11 0.87
CA TYR A 23 -13.49 1.50 -0.36
C TYR A 23 -14.08 2.91 -0.25
N ARG A 24 -13.86 3.72 -1.28
CA ARG A 24 -14.34 5.11 -1.39
C ARG A 24 -14.09 5.89 -0.10
N PRO A 25 -12.81 6.09 0.23
CA PRO A 25 -12.46 7.01 1.29
C PRO A 25 -13.20 8.35 1.11
N PRO A 26 -13.91 8.87 2.13
CA PRO A 26 -14.64 10.12 2.00
C PRO A 26 -13.75 11.22 1.42
N CYS A 27 -14.33 12.11 0.62
CA CYS A 27 -13.63 13.15 -0.17
C CYS A 27 -12.63 14.02 0.63
N CYS A 28 -12.74 13.99 1.96
CA CYS A 28 -11.85 14.63 2.93
C CYS A 28 -10.46 13.96 3.06
N TRP A 29 -10.24 12.76 2.51
CA TRP A 29 -8.96 12.04 2.57
C TRP A 29 -7.90 12.60 1.62
N ARG A 30 -8.23 13.71 0.95
CA ARG A 30 -7.31 14.55 0.18
C ARG A 30 -6.19 15.19 1.05
N TYR A 31 -6.32 15.17 2.39
CA TYR A 31 -5.44 15.84 3.35
C TYR A 31 -4.67 14.92 4.31
N GLY A 32 -4.32 13.70 3.89
CA GLY A 32 -3.40 12.86 4.67
C GLY A 32 -4.08 12.16 5.85
N TYR A 33 -4.50 10.93 5.59
CA TYR A 33 -4.82 9.99 6.66
C TYR A 33 -3.55 9.25 7.05
N ASP A 34 -3.42 8.95 8.34
CA ASP A 34 -2.24 8.30 8.90
C ASP A 34 -2.44 6.79 8.92
N LEU A 35 -1.66 6.08 8.08
CA LEU A 35 -1.62 4.62 8.06
C LEU A 35 -0.48 4.04 8.92
N SER A 36 0.32 4.88 9.58
CA SER A 36 1.54 4.47 10.29
C SER A 36 1.31 3.55 11.49
N GLY A 37 0.10 3.53 12.04
CA GLY A 37 -0.21 2.69 13.21
C GLY A 37 -0.55 1.24 12.87
N PHE A 38 -0.70 0.85 11.61
CA PHE A 38 -1.03 -0.52 11.19
C PHE A 38 0.22 -1.40 11.01
N ARG A 39 1.00 -1.58 12.09
CA ARG A 39 2.32 -2.25 12.03
C ARG A 39 2.28 -3.73 11.67
N ASN A 40 1.20 -4.42 12.05
CA ASN A 40 1.02 -5.86 11.82
C ASN A 40 0.20 -6.15 10.55
N LEU A 41 -0.01 -5.14 9.71
CA LEU A 41 -0.81 -5.28 8.51
C LEU A 41 -0.05 -6.08 7.46
N LYS A 42 -0.65 -7.19 7.03
CA LYS A 42 -0.14 -8.04 5.95
C LYS A 42 -0.79 -7.69 4.61
N LYS A 43 -2.06 -7.27 4.64
CA LYS A 43 -2.84 -7.00 3.42
C LYS A 43 -3.57 -5.67 3.53
N LEU A 44 -3.33 -4.79 2.58
CA LEU A 44 -4.09 -3.56 2.39
C LEU A 44 -4.71 -3.51 1.01
N LYS A 45 -6.02 -3.22 0.93
CA LYS A 45 -6.68 -2.81 -0.30
C LYS A 45 -7.26 -1.42 -0.12
N CYS A 46 -6.87 -0.49 -0.99
CA CYS A 46 -7.41 0.87 -0.94
C CYS A 46 -7.54 1.48 -2.34
N ASN A 47 -8.65 2.19 -2.56
CA ASN A 47 -8.88 2.95 -3.80
C ASN A 47 -8.85 4.46 -3.54
N ARG A 48 -8.60 5.24 -4.61
CA ARG A 48 -8.57 6.71 -4.60
C ARG A 48 -7.58 7.34 -3.60
N VAL A 49 -6.47 6.65 -3.33
CA VAL A 49 -5.37 7.15 -2.48
C VAL A 49 -4.25 7.77 -3.29
N THR A 50 -3.48 8.64 -2.66
CA THR A 50 -2.25 9.25 -3.21
C THR A 50 -1.01 8.63 -2.59
N ASP A 51 0.17 9.00 -3.09
CA ASP A 51 1.45 8.44 -2.66
C ASP A 51 1.74 8.53 -1.15
N GLU A 52 1.62 9.72 -0.55
CA GLU A 52 2.16 10.00 0.80
C GLU A 52 1.67 9.04 1.90
N PRO A 53 0.34 8.83 2.10
CA PRO A 53 -0.13 7.94 3.16
C PRO A 53 0.36 6.49 2.98
N VAL A 54 0.49 6.05 1.74
CA VAL A 54 0.91 4.68 1.41
C VAL A 54 2.43 4.53 1.58
N MET A 55 3.22 5.57 1.29
CA MET A 55 4.65 5.59 1.59
C MET A 55 4.90 5.46 3.09
N SER A 56 4.16 6.19 3.91
CA SER A 56 4.25 6.07 5.38
C SER A 56 3.89 4.67 5.86
N LEU A 57 2.85 4.04 5.28
CA LEU A 57 2.52 2.64 5.59
C LEU A 57 3.67 1.70 5.25
N LEU A 58 4.27 1.82 4.06
CA LEU A 58 5.32 0.91 3.60
C LEU A 58 6.51 0.87 4.58
N GLU A 59 6.85 2.02 5.18
CA GLU A 59 7.92 2.12 6.18
C GLU A 59 7.53 1.52 7.54
N MET A 60 6.25 1.56 7.89
CA MET A 60 5.77 1.22 9.23
C MET A 60 5.17 -0.19 9.34
N ALA A 61 4.82 -0.82 8.21
CA ALA A 61 4.27 -2.17 8.12
C ALA A 61 5.30 -3.12 7.47
N PRO A 62 6.30 -3.62 8.22
CA PRO A 62 7.34 -4.50 7.69
C PRO A 62 6.78 -5.85 7.20
N GLU A 63 5.65 -6.28 7.77
CA GLU A 63 4.97 -7.54 7.47
C GLU A 63 4.00 -7.44 6.28
N LEU A 64 3.95 -6.29 5.58
CA LEU A 64 3.05 -6.10 4.46
C LEU A 64 3.46 -6.98 3.28
N GLU A 65 2.57 -7.90 2.90
CA GLU A 65 2.70 -8.87 1.80
C GLU A 65 1.91 -8.45 0.56
N LEU A 66 0.78 -7.76 0.76
CA LEU A 66 -0.11 -7.33 -0.33
C LEU A 66 -0.54 -5.89 -0.15
N LEU A 67 -0.34 -5.10 -1.20
CA LEU A 67 -0.78 -3.73 -1.31
C LEU A 67 -1.55 -3.52 -2.61
N ASN A 68 -2.89 -3.57 -2.53
CA ASN A 68 -3.76 -3.40 -3.68
C ASN A 68 -4.20 -1.93 -3.82
N LEU A 69 -3.70 -1.29 -4.87
CA LEU A 69 -3.89 0.11 -5.25
C LEU A 69 -4.48 0.24 -6.66
N GLY A 70 -5.17 -0.79 -7.17
CA GLY A 70 -5.59 -0.87 -8.57
C GLY A 70 -6.50 0.27 -9.06
N GLU A 71 -7.16 0.96 -8.13
CA GLU A 71 -8.01 2.14 -8.37
C GLU A 71 -7.48 3.39 -7.64
N ALA A 72 -6.19 3.43 -7.31
CA ALA A 72 -5.56 4.57 -6.64
C ALA A 72 -5.01 5.61 -7.63
N ASN A 73 -4.82 6.84 -7.16
CA ASN A 73 -4.17 7.92 -7.89
C ASN A 73 -2.72 8.08 -7.43
N ILE A 74 -1.92 7.04 -7.67
CA ILE A 74 -0.51 6.97 -7.27
C ILE A 74 0.42 7.28 -8.43
N THR A 75 1.70 7.49 -8.15
CA THR A 75 2.73 7.77 -9.15
C THR A 75 3.88 6.75 -9.09
N GLN A 76 4.80 6.85 -10.06
CA GLN A 76 6.06 6.09 -10.07
C GLN A 76 6.93 6.34 -8.82
N ARG A 77 6.73 7.48 -8.15
CA ARG A 77 7.45 7.81 -6.91
C ARG A 77 7.15 6.79 -5.82
N LEU A 78 5.91 6.31 -5.72
CA LEU A 78 5.53 5.27 -4.77
C LEU A 78 6.22 3.93 -5.05
N LEU A 79 6.33 3.53 -6.32
CA LEU A 79 6.97 2.27 -6.67
C LEU A 79 8.48 2.30 -6.41
N ARG A 80 9.14 3.44 -6.67
CA ARG A 80 10.54 3.64 -6.27
C ARG A 80 10.72 3.55 -4.76
N LYS A 81 9.85 4.22 -4.00
CA LYS A 81 9.88 4.16 -2.53
C LYS A 81 9.65 2.74 -2.02
N ALA A 82 8.71 1.99 -2.61
CA ALA A 82 8.50 0.59 -2.27
C ALA A 82 9.76 -0.25 -2.51
N HIS A 83 10.42 -0.07 -3.66
CA HIS A 83 11.69 -0.74 -3.95
C HIS A 83 12.78 -0.43 -2.92
N GLU A 84 12.96 0.83 -2.55
CA GLU A 84 13.90 1.24 -1.49
C GLU A 84 13.55 0.63 -0.12
N VAL A 85 12.27 0.59 0.23
CA VAL A 85 11.80 -0.01 1.48
C VAL A 85 12.06 -1.51 1.49
N ILE A 86 11.67 -2.25 0.45
CA ILE A 86 11.86 -3.71 0.40
C ILE A 86 13.35 -4.08 0.46
N ARG A 87 14.23 -3.31 -0.18
CA ARG A 87 15.68 -3.53 -0.07
C ARG A 87 16.23 -3.34 1.35
N ARG A 88 15.57 -2.52 2.17
CA ARG A 88 15.93 -2.32 3.59
C ARG A 88 15.29 -3.36 4.51
N ARG A 89 14.24 -4.05 4.08
CA ARG A 89 13.62 -5.11 4.86
C ARG A 89 14.55 -6.32 4.92
N SER A 90 14.84 -6.78 6.12
CA SER A 90 15.65 -7.99 6.37
C SER A 90 14.79 -9.22 6.71
N ASN A 91 13.46 -9.10 6.66
CA ASN A 91 12.54 -10.18 7.05
C ASN A 91 12.21 -11.15 5.90
N GLY A 92 12.70 -10.90 4.68
CA GLY A 92 12.49 -11.78 3.52
C GLY A 92 11.05 -11.84 3.01
N ILE A 93 10.15 -11.00 3.52
CA ILE A 93 8.74 -11.00 3.14
C ILE A 93 8.58 -10.40 1.75
N HIS A 94 7.95 -11.16 0.86
CA HIS A 94 7.62 -10.71 -0.48
C HIS A 94 6.43 -9.75 -0.45
N LEU A 95 6.57 -8.58 -1.06
CA LEU A 95 5.49 -7.61 -1.24
C LEU A 95 4.99 -7.63 -2.68
N THR A 96 3.69 -7.90 -2.85
CA THR A 96 2.99 -7.68 -4.11
C THR A 96 2.25 -6.35 -4.08
N ILE A 97 2.50 -5.49 -5.07
CA ILE A 97 1.78 -4.23 -5.26
C ILE A 97 0.95 -4.32 -6.54
N VAL A 98 -0.37 -4.22 -6.38
CA VAL A 98 -1.31 -4.16 -7.52
C VAL A 98 -1.54 -2.69 -7.86
N VAL A 99 -1.28 -2.28 -9.08
CA VAL A 99 -1.31 -0.87 -9.50
C VAL A 99 -2.19 -0.66 -10.74
N PRO A 100 -2.70 0.56 -10.98
CA PRO A 100 -3.46 0.87 -12.19
C PRO A 100 -2.61 0.63 -13.45
N ARG A 101 -3.26 0.21 -14.55
CA ARG A 101 -2.60 -0.04 -15.85
C ARG A 101 -1.69 1.09 -16.32
N ALA A 102 -2.11 2.34 -16.12
CA ALA A 102 -1.33 3.53 -16.52
C ALA A 102 0.02 3.62 -15.78
N ILE A 103 0.04 3.23 -14.50
CA ILE A 103 1.25 3.22 -13.68
C ILE A 103 2.08 1.98 -14.00
N PHE A 104 1.45 0.82 -14.16
CA PHE A 104 2.14 -0.41 -14.55
C PHE A 104 2.94 -0.23 -15.86
N GLY A 105 2.31 0.32 -16.90
CA GLY A 105 2.96 0.50 -18.21
C GLY A 105 4.14 1.49 -18.21
N GLN A 106 4.29 2.30 -17.16
CA GLN A 106 5.39 3.26 -17.00
C GLN A 106 6.45 2.77 -16.01
N TRP A 107 6.20 1.66 -15.31
CA TRP A 107 7.14 1.14 -14.31
C TRP A 107 8.39 0.60 -14.98
N LYS A 108 9.53 1.15 -14.60
CA LYS A 108 10.86 0.65 -14.94
C LYS A 108 11.50 0.21 -13.64
N LYS A 109 11.69 -1.11 -13.48
CA LYS A 109 12.35 -1.68 -12.31
C LYS A 109 13.74 -1.03 -12.17
N PRO A 110 14.08 -0.43 -11.02
CA PRO A 110 15.41 0.14 -10.80
C PRO A 110 16.50 -0.94 -10.87
N ASP A 111 17.73 -0.53 -11.15
CA ASP A 111 18.87 -1.44 -11.18
C ASP A 111 19.14 -2.05 -9.80
N GLY A 112 19.51 -3.34 -9.82
CA GLY A 112 19.76 -4.15 -8.62
C GLY A 112 18.63 -5.14 -8.32
N GLU A 113 19.02 -6.34 -7.88
CA GLU A 113 18.08 -7.41 -7.57
C GLU A 113 17.22 -7.04 -6.36
N CYS A 114 15.91 -6.98 -6.58
CA CYS A 114 14.90 -6.93 -5.54
C CYS A 114 13.88 -8.02 -5.90
N GLU A 115 14.15 -9.23 -5.40
CA GLU A 115 13.33 -10.42 -5.64
C GLU A 115 12.05 -10.42 -4.81
N ASN A 116 12.05 -9.70 -3.68
CA ASN A 116 10.93 -9.62 -2.74
C ASN A 116 9.90 -8.54 -3.09
N LEU A 117 9.88 -8.04 -4.32
CA LEU A 117 8.91 -7.05 -4.79
C LEU A 117 8.35 -7.42 -6.16
N SER A 118 7.04 -7.67 -6.21
CA SER A 118 6.28 -7.84 -7.45
C SER A 118 5.36 -6.65 -7.66
N ILE A 119 5.39 -6.07 -8.86
CA ILE A 119 4.41 -5.07 -9.30
C ILE A 119 3.50 -5.75 -10.30
N VAL A 120 2.19 -5.65 -10.10
CA VAL A 120 1.17 -6.34 -10.91
C VAL A 120 0.14 -5.33 -11.42
N ASN A 121 -0.29 -5.50 -12.66
CA ASN A 121 -1.37 -4.70 -13.25
C ASN A 121 -2.73 -5.11 -12.66
N SER A 122 -3.51 -4.13 -12.21
CA SER A 122 -4.85 -4.37 -11.67
C SER A 122 -5.82 -5.03 -12.66
N CYS A 123 -5.63 -4.83 -13.97
CA CYS A 123 -6.46 -5.49 -14.99
C CYS A 123 -6.29 -7.01 -15.04
N TRP A 124 -5.22 -7.56 -14.45
CA TRP A 124 -4.88 -8.99 -14.46
C TRP A 124 -4.86 -9.60 -13.06
N TYR A 125 -5.21 -8.81 -12.05
CA TYR A 125 -5.25 -9.26 -10.67
C TYR A 125 -6.64 -9.75 -10.31
N HIS A 126 -6.76 -11.04 -9.95
CA HIS A 126 -7.95 -11.60 -9.33
C HIS A 126 -7.63 -11.93 -7.86
N GLU A 127 -8.52 -11.56 -6.94
CA GLU A 127 -8.38 -11.95 -5.53
C GLU A 127 -8.41 -13.49 -5.45
N GLY A 128 -7.29 -14.09 -5.02
CA GLY A 128 -7.09 -15.55 -4.98
C GLY A 128 -6.07 -16.11 -5.98
N SER A 129 -5.42 -15.28 -6.80
CA SER A 129 -4.39 -15.70 -7.77
C SER A 129 -2.94 -15.72 -7.23
N LEU A 130 -2.75 -15.64 -5.92
CA LEU A 130 -1.45 -15.70 -5.22
C LEU A 130 -1.54 -16.67 -4.05
#